data_AF-A0A512AX20-F1
#
_entry.id   AF-A0A512AX20-F1
#
_cell.length_a   1.000
_cell.length_b   1.000
_cell.length_c   1.000
_cell.angle_alpha   90.00
_cell.angle_beta   90.00
_cell.angle_gamma   90.00
#
_symmetry.space_group_name_H-M   'P 1'
#
loop_
_entity.id
_entity.type
_entity.pdbx_description
1 polymer ?
#
loop_
_entity_poly.entity_id
_entity_poly.type
_entity_poly.pdbx_seq_one_letter_code
_entity_poly.pdbx_strand_id
1 'polypeptide(L)'
;MKKHGPFFILVLMFVSFLMLSCEKEMTEKESSLQPAGNFSTNELKAGESKYNLEVVLKGEGARNGHIQFRQNPDLAKVITLDVRVHHLLPNHEYLLQRAVDPTNVVDGNCTSTSWLTLGYGLTSQTILTNDKGNGSEVLWRDITAIPSGAMFDIHFRVVDAVSLEVVLTSNCYQYTVR
;
A
#
# COMPACT_ATOMS: atom_id res chain seq x y z
N MET A 1 -43.94 -41.15 4.16
CA MET A 1 -45.25 -41.04 3.46
C MET A 1 -45.90 -39.72 3.83
N LYS A 2 -46.34 -38.93 2.82
CA LYS A 2 -47.30 -37.80 2.86
C LYS A 2 -46.83 -36.55 3.64
N LYS A 3 -46.98 -35.30 3.16
CA LYS A 3 -47.76 -34.72 2.04
C LYS A 3 -47.29 -33.28 1.74
N HIS A 4 -47.47 -32.88 0.47
CA HIS A 4 -47.54 -31.55 -0.17
C HIS A 4 -48.07 -30.40 0.71
N GLY A 5 -47.81 -29.11 0.47
CA GLY A 5 -47.61 -28.43 -0.80
C GLY A 5 -47.44 -26.90 -0.67
N PRO A 6 -47.60 -26.14 -1.77
CA PRO A 6 -46.87 -24.90 -2.06
C PRO A 6 -47.67 -23.61 -1.82
N PHE A 7 -47.00 -22.45 -1.79
CA PHE A 7 -47.68 -21.18 -2.02
C PHE A 7 -46.88 -20.24 -2.94
N PHE A 8 -47.62 -19.77 -3.93
CA PHE A 8 -47.34 -18.88 -5.04
C PHE A 8 -47.39 -17.42 -4.52
N ILE A 9 -46.69 -16.46 -5.15
CA ILE A 9 -47.24 -15.18 -5.65
C ILE A 9 -46.13 -14.24 -6.12
N LEU A 10 -46.31 -13.86 -7.37
CA LEU A 10 -45.71 -12.86 -8.25
C LEU A 10 -46.06 -11.43 -7.80
N VAL A 11 -45.10 -10.49 -7.76
CA VAL A 11 -45.36 -9.07 -8.02
C VAL A 11 -44.21 -8.46 -8.84
N LEU A 12 -44.64 -7.66 -9.81
CA LEU A 12 -43.98 -7.09 -10.96
C LEU A 12 -43.76 -5.58 -10.73
N MET A 13 -42.80 -5.02 -11.48
CA MET A 13 -42.79 -3.66 -12.07
C MET A 13 -42.21 -2.42 -11.35
N PHE A 14 -41.28 -1.79 -12.10
CA PHE A 14 -41.09 -0.35 -12.40
C PHE A 14 -40.60 0.56 -11.23
N VAL A 15 -39.69 1.52 -11.40
CA VAL A 15 -39.76 2.72 -12.25
C VAL A 15 -38.34 3.36 -12.35
N SER A 16 -37.96 3.78 -13.56
CA SER A 16 -36.81 4.66 -13.90
C SER A 16 -37.02 6.09 -13.42
N PHE A 17 -35.98 6.87 -13.02
CA PHE A 17 -35.88 8.35 -13.20
C PHE A 17 -34.45 8.77 -12.73
N LEU A 18 -33.54 9.07 -13.66
CA LEU A 18 -33.07 10.41 -14.10
C LEU A 18 -32.05 11.11 -13.18
N MET A 19 -30.85 11.25 -13.76
CA MET A 19 -29.92 12.40 -13.78
C MET A 19 -29.95 13.41 -12.62
N LEU A 20 -28.80 13.58 -11.97
CA LEU A 20 -28.39 14.88 -11.44
C LEU A 20 -26.90 15.13 -11.73
N SER A 21 -26.66 15.97 -12.73
CA SER A 21 -25.37 16.59 -13.01
C SER A 21 -24.95 17.49 -11.86
N CYS A 22 -23.65 17.54 -11.57
CA CYS A 22 -23.05 18.74 -10.99
C CYS A 22 -21.67 18.93 -11.64
N GLU A 23 -21.64 19.75 -12.70
CA GLU A 23 -20.44 20.43 -13.15
C GLU A 23 -20.02 21.44 -12.08
N LYS A 24 -18.73 21.48 -11.77
CA LYS A 24 -18.11 22.68 -11.23
C LYS A 24 -16.69 22.81 -11.75
N GLU A 25 -16.58 23.64 -12.78
CA GLU A 25 -15.36 24.20 -13.33
C GLU A 25 -14.90 25.36 -12.43
N MET A 26 -13.63 25.41 -12.04
CA MET A 26 -12.98 26.64 -11.56
C MET A 26 -11.48 26.64 -11.91
N THR A 27 -11.19 27.35 -12.99
CA THR A 27 -10.12 28.32 -13.24
C THR A 27 -8.81 28.25 -12.46
N GLU A 28 -7.78 27.97 -13.26
CA GLU A 28 -6.35 28.29 -13.22
C GLU A 28 -5.88 29.55 -12.44
N LYS A 29 -4.73 29.40 -11.76
CA LYS A 29 -3.77 30.51 -11.61
C LYS A 29 -2.33 30.00 -11.50
N GLU A 30 -1.60 30.17 -12.59
CA GLU A 30 -0.14 30.07 -12.67
C GLU A 30 0.51 31.37 -12.17
N SER A 31 1.60 31.28 -11.39
CA SER A 31 2.57 32.39 -11.22
C SER A 31 3.89 31.92 -10.60
N SER A 32 4.85 31.60 -11.47
CA SER A 32 6.25 32.09 -11.51
C SER A 32 7.09 32.25 -10.22
N LEU A 33 8.15 31.41 -10.18
CA LEU A 33 9.60 31.67 -9.95
C LEU A 33 10.17 32.14 -8.58
N GLN A 34 11.28 31.47 -8.21
CA GLN A 34 12.08 31.45 -6.96
C GLN A 34 12.99 32.69 -6.74
N PRO A 35 13.70 32.79 -5.59
CA PRO A 35 15.11 32.35 -5.61
C PRO A 35 15.64 31.65 -4.34
N ALA A 36 16.82 31.06 -4.53
CA ALA A 36 17.62 30.16 -3.69
C ALA A 36 17.88 30.55 -2.23
N GLY A 37 17.91 29.54 -1.37
CA GLY A 37 18.54 29.54 -0.05
C GLY A 37 18.85 28.09 0.39
N ASN A 38 20.14 27.78 0.60
CA ASN A 38 20.62 26.49 1.11
C ASN A 38 20.25 26.34 2.59
N PHE A 39 19.56 25.25 2.96
CA PHE A 39 19.54 24.74 4.33
C PHE A 39 19.32 23.22 4.36
N SER A 40 20.00 22.56 5.29
CA SER A 40 20.15 21.10 5.46
C SER A 40 18.84 20.31 5.34
N THR A 41 18.82 19.32 4.45
CA THR A 41 17.71 18.37 4.31
C THR A 41 17.78 17.29 5.39
N ASN A 42 17.15 17.55 6.52
CA ASN A 42 16.45 16.53 7.32
C ASN A 42 15.08 17.12 7.73
N GLU A 43 14.38 17.61 6.72
CA GLU A 43 13.03 18.16 6.84
C GLU A 43 12.11 17.22 6.07
N LEU A 44 11.18 16.59 6.78
CA LEU A 44 10.11 15.76 6.24
C LEU A 44 9.55 16.45 4.99
N LYS A 45 9.71 15.85 3.80
CA LYS A 45 9.27 16.47 2.55
C LYS A 45 7.82 16.92 2.71
N ALA A 46 7.58 18.22 2.53
CA ALA A 46 6.25 18.80 2.48
C ALA A 46 5.43 18.08 1.39
N GLY A 47 4.56 17.17 1.83
CA GLY A 47 3.72 16.33 0.97
C GLY A 47 3.53 14.90 1.44
N GLU A 48 4.39 14.36 2.31
CA GLU A 48 4.24 12.99 2.82
C GLU A 48 3.24 12.97 3.99
N SER A 49 2.06 12.38 3.75
CA SER A 49 1.06 12.21 4.80
C SER A 49 1.55 11.15 5.78
N LYS A 50 1.59 11.44 7.09
CA LYS A 50 1.98 10.44 8.11
C LYS A 50 1.12 9.16 8.12
N TYR A 51 0.01 9.14 7.38
CA TYR A 51 -0.91 8.02 7.25
C TYR A 51 -0.79 7.24 5.92
N ASN A 52 -0.04 7.76 4.95
CA ASN A 52 0.14 7.19 3.62
C ASN A 52 1.61 7.33 3.20
N LEU A 53 2.24 6.25 2.77
CA LEU A 53 3.66 6.28 2.39
C LEU A 53 3.86 6.06 0.90
N GLU A 54 4.86 6.73 0.33
CA GLU A 54 5.41 6.41 -0.99
C GLU A 54 6.76 5.73 -0.80
N VAL A 55 6.72 4.40 -0.72
CA VAL A 55 7.91 3.61 -0.39
C VAL A 55 8.67 3.34 -1.68
N VAL A 56 9.93 3.77 -1.70
CA VAL A 56 10.85 3.45 -2.78
C VAL A 56 11.71 2.27 -2.36
N LEU A 57 11.74 1.25 -3.22
CA LEU A 57 12.55 0.06 -3.07
C LEU A 57 13.73 0.11 -4.03
N LYS A 58 14.94 -0.16 -3.55
CA LYS A 58 16.17 -0.19 -4.34
C LYS A 58 16.88 -1.52 -4.16
N GLY A 59 17.45 -2.03 -5.25
CA GLY A 59 18.36 -3.16 -5.25
C GLY A 59 19.59 -2.86 -6.09
N GLU A 60 20.38 -3.89 -6.37
CA GLU A 60 21.56 -3.76 -7.21
C GLU A 60 21.23 -3.38 -8.66
N GLY A 61 22.11 -2.58 -9.26
CA GLY A 61 21.97 -2.15 -10.65
C GLY A 61 20.67 -1.38 -10.89
N ALA A 62 19.87 -1.83 -11.87
CA ALA A 62 18.61 -1.19 -12.25
C ALA A 62 17.39 -1.70 -11.47
N ARG A 63 17.55 -2.68 -10.57
CA ARG A 63 16.47 -3.30 -9.80
C ARG A 63 15.83 -2.25 -8.89
N ASN A 64 14.52 -2.09 -8.99
CA ASN A 64 13.79 -1.15 -8.16
C ASN A 64 12.32 -1.54 -7.99
N GLY A 65 11.65 -0.87 -7.06
CA GLY A 65 10.22 -0.99 -6.89
C GLY A 65 9.62 0.22 -6.19
N HIS A 66 8.30 0.23 -6.13
CA HIS A 66 7.51 1.26 -5.49
C HIS A 66 6.33 0.63 -4.77
N ILE A 67 5.99 1.14 -3.59
CA ILE A 67 4.77 0.75 -2.86
C ILE A 67 3.97 2.00 -2.54
N GLN A 68 2.74 2.07 -3.04
CA GLN A 68 1.75 3.02 -2.54
C GLN A 68 1.07 2.41 -1.33
N PHE A 69 1.50 2.81 -0.14
CA PHE A 69 0.93 2.37 1.11
C PHE A 69 -0.17 3.36 1.52
N ARG A 70 -1.42 2.89 1.63
CA ARG A 70 -2.57 3.76 1.89
C ARG A 70 -3.42 3.24 3.02
N GLN A 71 -3.75 4.11 3.97
CA GLN A 71 -4.78 3.86 4.96
C GLN A 71 -6.04 4.63 4.56
N ASN A 72 -7.05 3.89 4.09
CA ASN A 72 -8.31 4.50 3.67
C ASN A 72 -9.08 5.02 4.91
N PRO A 73 -9.48 6.31 4.95
CA PRO A 73 -10.24 6.86 6.08
C PRO A 73 -11.64 6.26 6.24
N ASP A 74 -12.24 5.75 5.16
CA ASP A 74 -13.62 5.25 5.12
C ASP A 74 -13.71 3.74 5.38
N LEU A 75 -12.57 3.03 5.38
CA LEU A 75 -12.52 1.61 5.72
C LEU A 75 -12.12 1.43 7.18
N ALA A 76 -12.68 0.41 7.83
CA ALA A 76 -12.33 0.02 9.20
C ALA A 76 -10.87 -0.45 9.27
N LYS A 77 -9.92 0.50 9.41
CA LYS A 77 -8.49 0.25 9.67
C LYS A 77 -7.88 -0.82 8.74
N VAL A 78 -8.10 -0.68 7.45
CA VAL A 78 -7.45 -1.48 6.42
C VAL A 78 -6.40 -0.64 5.70
N ILE A 79 -5.19 -1.18 5.62
CA ILE A 79 -4.13 -0.67 4.76
C ILE A 79 -4.19 -1.41 3.44
N THR A 80 -4.09 -0.68 2.33
CA THR A 80 -3.82 -1.25 1.00
C THR A 80 -2.40 -0.91 0.55
N LEU A 81 -1.79 -1.81 -0.22
CA LEU A 81 -0.46 -1.67 -0.79
C LEU A 81 -0.51 -1.98 -2.29
N ASP A 82 -0.41 -0.97 -3.16
CA ASP A 82 -0.15 -1.19 -4.61
C ASP A 82 1.38 -1.29 -4.77
N VAL A 83 1.85 -2.50 -5.04
CA VAL A 83 3.25 -2.87 -5.14
C VAL A 83 3.62 -3.02 -6.61
N ARG A 84 4.72 -2.39 -7.01
CA ARG A 84 5.29 -2.56 -8.35
C ARG A 84 6.79 -2.80 -8.25
N VAL A 85 7.28 -3.77 -9.00
CA VAL A 85 8.70 -4.12 -9.07
C VAL A 85 9.17 -4.13 -10.52
N HIS A 86 10.43 -3.77 -10.73
CA HIS A 86 11.02 -3.57 -12.04
C HIS A 86 12.43 -4.12 -12.12
N HIS A 87 12.78 -4.65 -13.30
CA HIS A 87 14.10 -5.18 -13.65
C HIS A 87 14.59 -6.31 -12.73
N LEU A 88 13.67 -7.09 -12.15
CA LEU A 88 14.01 -8.32 -11.43
C LEU A 88 14.20 -9.49 -12.42
N LEU A 89 14.46 -10.70 -11.93
CA LEU A 89 14.50 -11.88 -12.83
C LEU A 89 13.12 -12.07 -13.51
N PRO A 90 13.08 -12.37 -14.82
CA PRO A 90 11.84 -12.64 -15.54
C PRO A 90 11.12 -13.91 -15.10
N ASN A 91 9.78 -13.91 -15.19
CA ASN A 91 8.92 -15.08 -14.89
C ASN A 91 9.22 -15.72 -13.53
N HIS A 92 9.46 -14.88 -12.52
CA HIS A 92 9.97 -15.28 -11.23
C HIS A 92 9.12 -14.72 -10.10
N GLU A 93 9.01 -15.48 -9.01
CA GLU A 93 8.17 -15.11 -7.87
C GLU A 93 8.98 -14.43 -6.77
N TYR A 94 8.40 -13.37 -6.23
CA TYR A 94 8.96 -12.61 -5.12
C TYR A 94 7.94 -12.43 -4.01
N LEU A 95 8.41 -12.17 -2.79
CA LEU A 95 7.57 -11.89 -1.63
C LEU A 95 7.88 -10.50 -1.10
N LEU A 96 6.84 -9.71 -0.84
CA LEU A 96 6.99 -8.46 -0.10
C LEU A 96 6.98 -8.76 1.41
N GLN A 97 7.96 -8.23 2.12
CA GLN A 97 8.05 -8.31 3.57
C GLN A 97 8.14 -6.92 4.18
N ARG A 98 7.68 -6.82 5.42
CA ARG A 98 7.70 -5.60 6.23
C ARG A 98 8.16 -5.93 7.64
N ALA A 99 8.98 -5.08 8.22
CA ALA A 99 9.29 -5.08 9.63
C ALA A 99 8.96 -3.70 10.23
N VAL A 100 8.65 -3.71 11.53
CA VAL A 100 8.40 -2.51 12.32
C VAL A 100 9.14 -2.59 13.64
N ASP A 101 9.61 -1.44 14.08
CA ASP A 101 10.20 -1.29 15.38
C ASP A 101 9.11 -1.27 16.47
N PRO A 102 9.46 -1.57 17.73
CA PRO A 102 8.53 -1.46 18.85
C PRO A 102 7.92 -0.06 18.94
N THR A 103 6.64 0.06 19.33
CA THR A 103 5.90 1.33 19.35
C THR A 103 6.51 2.42 20.25
N ASN A 104 7.41 2.05 21.17
CA ASN A 104 8.13 2.96 22.04
C ASN A 104 9.50 3.40 21.49
N VAL A 105 9.85 2.97 20.27
CA VAL A 105 11.07 3.33 19.55
C VAL A 105 10.65 3.89 18.19
N VAL A 106 10.50 5.22 18.14
CA VAL A 106 10.15 5.96 16.92
C VAL A 106 11.19 7.08 16.77
N ASP A 107 12.35 6.72 16.24
CA ASP A 107 13.52 7.58 16.09
C ASP A 107 13.97 7.76 14.63
N GLY A 108 13.27 7.13 13.69
CA GLY A 108 13.54 7.18 12.26
C GLY A 108 14.57 6.13 11.79
N ASN A 109 15.07 5.27 12.68
CA ASN A 109 16.03 4.22 12.35
C ASN A 109 15.40 2.85 12.56
N CYS A 110 15.00 2.21 11.47
CA CYS A 110 14.41 0.88 11.53
C CYS A 110 15.49 -0.17 11.83
N THR A 111 15.37 -0.80 12.99
CA THR A 111 16.32 -1.83 13.49
C THR A 111 15.71 -3.22 13.56
N SER A 112 14.37 -3.32 13.51
CA SER A 112 13.66 -4.57 13.62
C SER A 112 14.02 -5.54 12.50
N THR A 113 14.28 -6.79 12.89
CA THR A 113 14.46 -7.90 11.95
C THR A 113 13.26 -8.86 11.96
N SER A 114 12.15 -8.45 12.57
CA SER A 114 10.92 -9.25 12.66
C SER A 114 10.09 -9.10 11.39
N TRP A 115 10.57 -9.73 10.31
CA TRP A 115 9.96 -9.64 8.98
C TRP A 115 8.66 -10.44 8.89
N LEU A 116 7.58 -9.74 8.55
CA LEU A 116 6.28 -10.32 8.20
C LEU A 116 6.13 -10.34 6.68
N THR A 117 5.88 -11.50 6.09
CA THR A 117 5.46 -11.61 4.69
C THR A 117 4.03 -11.10 4.51
N LEU A 118 3.85 -10.23 3.54
CA LEU A 118 2.58 -9.58 3.23
C LEU A 118 1.81 -10.35 2.15
N GLY A 119 0.51 -10.08 2.08
CA GLY A 119 -0.34 -10.67 1.06
C GLY A 119 -1.79 -10.20 1.16
N TYR A 120 -2.74 -11.07 0.89
CA TYR A 120 -4.16 -10.81 1.08
C TYR A 120 -4.54 -11.05 2.55
N GLY A 121 -4.33 -10.04 3.39
CA GLY A 121 -4.59 -10.13 4.82
C GLY A 121 -3.53 -10.94 5.54
N LEU A 122 -3.91 -12.12 6.04
CA LEU A 122 -3.00 -13.07 6.71
C LEU A 122 -2.43 -14.11 5.74
N THR A 123 -2.96 -14.19 4.53
CA THR A 123 -2.51 -15.13 3.51
C THR A 123 -1.40 -14.48 2.69
N SER A 124 -0.21 -15.08 2.69
CA SER A 124 0.92 -14.64 1.86
C SER A 124 0.56 -14.64 0.37
N GLN A 125 1.07 -13.65 -0.37
CA GLN A 125 0.89 -13.55 -1.83
C GLN A 125 2.22 -13.25 -2.51
N THR A 126 2.52 -13.96 -3.59
CA THR A 126 3.70 -13.72 -4.43
C THR A 126 3.45 -12.59 -5.43
N ILE A 127 4.52 -11.90 -5.79
CA ILE A 127 4.58 -10.97 -6.91
C ILE A 127 5.26 -11.72 -8.05
N LEU A 128 4.49 -12.12 -9.06
CA LEU A 128 5.02 -12.76 -10.25
C LEU A 128 5.50 -11.70 -11.24
N THR A 129 6.76 -11.81 -11.67
CA THR A 129 7.27 -10.96 -12.74
C THR A 129 6.94 -11.52 -14.12
N ASN A 130 6.80 -10.65 -15.10
CA ASN A 130 6.66 -11.02 -16.50
C ASN A 130 8.02 -11.32 -17.16
N ASP A 131 8.00 -11.56 -18.47
CA ASP A 131 9.17 -11.80 -19.33
C ASP A 131 10.21 -10.67 -19.34
N LYS A 132 9.84 -9.48 -18.85
CA LYS A 132 10.72 -8.31 -18.72
C LYS A 132 11.18 -8.06 -17.28
N GLY A 133 10.83 -8.94 -16.34
CA GLY A 133 11.18 -8.76 -14.93
C GLY A 133 10.37 -7.69 -14.20
N ASN A 134 9.20 -7.32 -14.74
CA ASN A 134 8.28 -6.39 -14.10
C ASN A 134 7.12 -7.17 -13.45
N GLY A 135 6.73 -6.82 -12.24
CA GLY A 135 5.62 -7.44 -11.53
C GLY A 135 4.82 -6.41 -10.73
N SER A 136 3.59 -6.75 -10.40
CA SER A 136 2.72 -5.89 -9.60
C SER A 136 1.70 -6.71 -8.82
N GLU A 137 1.37 -6.26 -7.61
CA GLU A 137 0.32 -6.84 -6.78
C GLU A 137 -0.39 -5.77 -5.96
N VAL A 138 -1.66 -6.02 -5.60
CA VAL A 138 -2.43 -5.16 -4.70
C VAL A 138 -2.73 -5.93 -3.42
N LEU A 139 -1.98 -5.64 -2.36
CA LEU A 139 -2.07 -6.34 -1.09
C LEU A 139 -2.89 -5.54 -0.07
N TRP A 140 -3.30 -6.18 1.01
CA TRP A 140 -4.01 -5.49 2.08
C TRP A 140 -3.72 -6.08 3.46
N ARG A 141 -3.86 -5.25 4.48
CA ARG A 141 -3.71 -5.67 5.88
C ARG A 141 -4.78 -5.00 6.75
N ASP A 142 -5.52 -5.84 7.47
CA ASP A 142 -6.34 -5.40 8.59
C ASP A 142 -5.42 -5.07 9.78
N ILE A 143 -5.57 -3.85 10.30
CA ILE A 143 -4.88 -3.35 11.48
C ILE A 143 -5.86 -2.86 12.56
N THR A 144 -7.07 -3.42 12.60
CA THR A 144 -8.11 -3.09 13.59
C THR A 144 -7.65 -3.29 15.04
N ALA A 145 -6.79 -4.29 15.26
CA ALA A 145 -6.18 -4.55 16.57
C ALA A 145 -5.14 -3.51 17.00
N ILE A 146 -4.71 -2.61 16.11
CA ILE A 146 -3.73 -1.56 16.42
C ILE A 146 -4.47 -0.27 16.84
N PRO A 147 -4.14 0.32 18.01
CA PRO A 147 -4.72 1.59 18.44
C PRO A 147 -4.52 2.71 17.41
N SER A 148 -5.53 3.59 17.28
CA SER A 148 -5.38 4.82 16.50
C SER A 148 -4.36 5.73 17.19
N GLY A 149 -3.57 6.45 16.41
CA GLY A 149 -2.45 7.26 16.89
C GLY A 149 -1.17 6.47 17.19
N ALA A 150 -1.18 5.13 17.12
CA ALA A 150 0.05 4.35 17.22
C ALA A 150 1.02 4.73 16.11
N MET A 151 2.29 4.91 16.48
CA MET A 151 3.38 5.29 15.57
C MET A 151 4.41 4.17 15.49
N PHE A 152 4.99 4.00 14.30
CA PHE A 152 5.99 2.99 14.01
C PHE A 152 7.05 3.56 13.09
N ASP A 153 8.31 3.20 13.34
CA ASP A 153 9.31 3.12 12.30
C ASP A 153 9.08 1.82 11.51
N ILE A 154 8.96 1.93 10.19
CA ILE A 154 8.57 0.86 9.28
C ILE A 154 9.50 0.81 8.06
N HIS A 155 9.93 -0.40 7.70
CA HIS A 155 10.67 -0.64 6.45
C HIS A 155 10.22 -1.92 5.76
N PHE A 156 10.59 -2.01 4.49
CA PHE A 156 10.13 -3.04 3.57
C PHE A 156 11.31 -3.65 2.84
N ARG A 157 11.14 -4.90 2.43
CA ARG A 157 12.04 -5.57 1.51
C ARG A 157 11.28 -6.50 0.60
N VAL A 158 11.85 -6.75 -0.58
CA VAL A 158 11.40 -7.80 -1.49
C VAL A 158 12.44 -8.91 -1.45
N VAL A 159 11.97 -10.14 -1.27
CA VAL A 159 12.81 -11.33 -1.28
C VAL A 159 12.41 -12.25 -2.41
N ASP A 160 13.38 -13.00 -2.93
CA ASP A 160 13.13 -14.13 -3.81
C ASP A 160 12.25 -15.17 -3.10
N ALA A 161 11.19 -15.65 -3.75
CA ALA A 161 10.26 -16.58 -3.10
C ALA A 161 10.85 -17.99 -2.86
N VAL A 162 11.93 -18.35 -3.57
CA VAL A 162 12.58 -19.66 -3.50
C VAL A 162 13.83 -19.60 -2.64
N SER A 163 14.76 -18.69 -2.93
CA SER A 163 16.04 -18.58 -2.23
C SER A 163 15.95 -17.76 -0.94
N LEU A 164 14.91 -16.95 -0.79
CA LEU A 164 14.75 -15.95 0.29
C LEU A 164 15.84 -14.88 0.31
N GLU A 165 16.60 -14.74 -0.77
CA GLU A 165 17.57 -13.66 -0.94
C GLU A 165 16.86 -12.31 -1.00
N VAL A 166 17.39 -11.31 -0.29
CA VAL A 166 16.87 -9.94 -0.34
C VAL A 166 17.32 -9.27 -1.63
N VAL A 167 16.37 -8.91 -2.48
CA VAL A 167 16.65 -8.31 -3.80
C VAL A 167 16.35 -6.82 -3.88
N LEU A 168 15.43 -6.33 -3.04
CA LEU A 168 15.14 -4.90 -2.89
C LEU A 168 14.93 -4.55 -1.42
N THR A 169 15.36 -3.36 -1.01
CA THR A 169 15.12 -2.82 0.33
C THR A 169 14.64 -1.37 0.24
N SER A 170 13.81 -0.95 1.19
CA SER A 170 13.43 0.44 1.36
C SER A 170 14.32 1.14 2.39
N ASN A 171 14.24 2.47 2.43
CA ASN A 171 14.64 3.23 3.61
C ASN A 171 13.69 2.95 4.80
N CYS A 172 13.99 3.54 5.95
CA CYS A 172 13.05 3.61 7.06
C CYS A 172 12.05 4.75 6.86
N TYR A 173 10.81 4.54 7.28
CA TYR A 173 9.73 5.50 7.23
C TYR A 173 9.05 5.59 8.59
N GLN A 174 8.44 6.74 8.88
CA GLN A 174 7.55 6.89 10.05
C GLN A 174 6.10 6.81 9.61
N TYR A 175 5.35 5.92 10.25
CA TYR A 175 3.94 5.70 9.96
C TYR A 175 3.09 5.86 11.20
N THR A 176 1.95 6.55 11.05
CA THR A 176 0.92 6.70 12.08
C THR A 176 -0.36 5.98 11.64
N VAL A 177 -0.95 5.21 12.54
CA VAL A 177 -2.30 4.64 12.34
C VAL A 177 -3.34 5.73 12.57
N ARG A 178 -4.23 5.96 11.58
CA ARG A 178 -5.41 6.83 11.72
C ARG A 178 -6.34 6.39 12.84
#